data_AF-A0A2E5QH33-F1
#
_entry.id   AF-A0A2E5QH33-F1
#
_cell.length_a   1.000
_cell.length_b   1.000
_cell.length_c   1.000
_cell.angle_alpha   90.00
_cell.angle_beta   90.00
_cell.angle_gamma   90.00
#
_symmetry.space_group_name_H-M   'P 1'
#
loop_
_entity.id
_entity.type
_entity.pdbx_description
1 polymer ?
#
loop_
_entity_poly.entity_id
_entity_poly.type
_entity_poly.pdbx_seq_one_letter_code
_entity_poly.pdbx_strand_id
1 'polypeptide(L)'
;MSDDTKDNNDEINGLNNTVNTLFQSYVQEIFLNKDSKSLKKDRKNAAQSEIGRFVRHIGGERDVKSVIPSEISEYSEDFIKRTAQPDPEKLKSVKKFLVYLASNNYTEINLSQHLRLRRSRRSSRLKSTSDRKVNLTQNGYNDMTKELSKLQKERIKITSEIEKAAADGDVRENAPLEAARESQGMVMSKIREIESTLKIAEIIDSKTDKTKVQIGSKVLLIQSNSNKKLEYQLVEPREASPLHKKISIGSPVGEAILGRRVGDEVNVSTPQGQITYRVEKTS
;
A
#
# COMPACT_ATOMS: atom_id res chain seq x y z
N MET A 1 0.46 18.54 55.12
CA MET A 1 0.96 17.17 54.89
C MET A 1 -0.16 16.43 54.19
N SER A 2 -0.35 16.75 52.91
CA SER A 2 -1.53 16.30 52.16
C SER A 2 -1.21 16.39 50.67
N ASP A 3 -0.66 15.32 50.09
CA ASP A 3 -0.97 14.83 48.74
C ASP A 3 -0.05 13.64 48.47
N ASP A 4 -0.53 12.40 48.67
CA ASP A 4 0.19 11.17 48.29
C ASP A 4 -0.77 9.98 48.09
N THR A 5 -2.07 10.22 47.91
CA THR A 5 -3.08 9.15 47.79
C THR A 5 -3.80 9.08 46.44
N LYS A 6 -3.47 9.94 45.48
CA LYS A 6 -4.05 9.89 44.12
C LYS A 6 -3.27 9.05 43.12
N ASP A 7 -1.95 8.88 43.27
CA ASP A 7 -1.15 8.14 42.28
C ASP A 7 -1.29 6.61 42.35
N ASN A 8 -1.73 6.05 43.48
CA ASN A 8 -1.84 4.59 43.64
C ASN A 8 -3.10 3.97 43.02
N ASN A 9 -4.15 4.74 42.73
CA ASN A 9 -5.41 4.20 42.17
C ASN A 9 -5.39 4.08 40.63
N ASP A 10 -4.58 4.88 39.94
CA ASP A 10 -4.46 4.82 38.48
C ASP A 10 -3.53 3.69 38.03
N GLU A 11 -2.49 3.35 38.80
CA GLU A 11 -1.65 2.17 38.51
C GLU A 11 -2.40 0.84 38.72
N ILE A 12 -3.26 0.74 39.74
CA ILE A 12 -4.07 -0.46 40.01
C ILE A 12 -5.17 -0.64 38.94
N ASN A 13 -5.73 0.44 38.41
CA ASN A 13 -6.68 0.41 37.30
C ASN A 13 -6.01 0.17 35.94
N GLY A 14 -4.73 0.54 35.78
CA GLY A 14 -3.96 0.30 34.56
C GLY A 14 -3.65 -1.18 34.32
N LEU A 15 -3.32 -1.95 35.37
CA LEU A 15 -3.08 -3.39 35.24
C LEU A 15 -4.33 -4.20 34.85
N ASN A 16 -5.52 -3.74 35.28
CA ASN A 16 -6.79 -4.43 35.03
C ASN A 16 -7.37 -4.20 33.63
N ASN A 17 -6.79 -3.29 32.84
CA ASN A 17 -7.26 -2.93 31.50
C ASN A 17 -6.26 -3.27 30.39
N THR A 18 -5.24 -4.08 30.71
CA THR A 18 -4.29 -4.55 29.70
C THR A 18 -4.96 -5.51 28.72
N VAL A 19 -4.49 -5.54 27.48
CA VAL A 19 -5.06 -6.42 26.45
C VAL A 19 -4.97 -7.91 26.87
N ASN A 20 -3.92 -8.30 27.60
CA ASN A 20 -3.72 -9.66 28.09
C ASN A 20 -4.70 -10.02 29.22
N THR A 21 -4.92 -9.15 30.20
CA THR A 21 -5.88 -9.39 31.29
C THR A 21 -7.30 -9.52 30.74
N LEU A 22 -7.71 -8.62 29.83
CA LEU A 22 -9.02 -8.67 29.20
C LEU A 22 -9.19 -9.89 28.28
N PHE A 23 -8.13 -10.37 27.65
CA PHE A 23 -8.15 -11.64 26.93
C PHE A 23 -8.39 -12.83 27.87
N GLN A 24 -7.74 -12.89 29.03
CA GLN A 24 -7.99 -13.96 30.00
C GLN A 24 -9.43 -13.93 30.52
N SER A 25 -9.98 -12.74 30.82
CA SER A 25 -11.38 -12.57 31.23
C SER A 25 -12.33 -13.06 30.14
N TYR A 26 -12.08 -12.69 28.87
CA TYR A 26 -12.87 -13.19 27.74
C TYR A 26 -12.81 -14.72 27.58
N VAL A 27 -11.63 -15.33 27.80
CA VAL A 27 -11.47 -16.78 27.77
C VAL A 27 -12.29 -17.44 28.89
N GLN A 28 -12.25 -16.89 30.09
CA GLN A 28 -13.01 -17.41 31.23
C GLN A 28 -14.52 -17.30 30.99
N GLU A 29 -15.01 -16.14 30.56
CA GLU A 29 -16.44 -15.90 30.40
C GLU A 29 -17.05 -16.63 29.19
N ILE A 30 -16.35 -16.70 28.07
CA ILE A 30 -16.93 -17.21 26.82
C ILE A 30 -16.57 -18.67 26.56
N PHE A 31 -15.42 -19.15 27.02
CA PHE A 31 -14.97 -20.51 26.71
C PHE A 31 -15.15 -21.48 27.88
N LEU A 32 -15.10 -21.00 29.13
CA LEU A 32 -15.23 -21.82 30.34
C LEU A 32 -16.64 -21.77 30.97
N ASN A 33 -17.47 -20.78 30.63
CA ASN A 33 -18.83 -20.69 31.18
C ASN A 33 -19.80 -21.65 30.46
N LYS A 34 -20.54 -22.46 31.25
CA LYS A 34 -21.26 -23.66 30.78
C LYS A 34 -22.55 -23.37 29.99
N ASP A 35 -23.05 -22.14 30.03
CA ASP A 35 -24.39 -21.80 29.53
C ASP A 35 -24.44 -21.26 28.09
N SER A 36 -23.30 -21.01 27.45
CA SER A 36 -23.27 -20.64 26.02
C SER A 36 -23.27 -21.90 25.14
N LYS A 37 -24.26 -22.02 24.24
CA LYS A 37 -24.39 -23.11 23.24
C LYS A 37 -23.02 -23.52 22.67
N SER A 38 -22.50 -24.64 23.17
CA SER A 38 -21.06 -24.94 23.14
C SER A 38 -20.51 -25.18 21.73
N LEU A 39 -19.60 -24.30 21.30
CA LEU A 39 -18.63 -24.59 20.23
C LEU A 39 -17.86 -25.89 20.56
N LYS A 40 -17.65 -26.77 19.58
CA LYS A 40 -16.79 -27.96 19.74
C LYS A 40 -15.41 -27.56 20.31
N LYS A 41 -14.84 -28.38 21.21
CA LYS A 41 -13.56 -28.13 21.89
C LYS A 41 -12.43 -27.68 20.94
N ASP A 42 -12.36 -28.29 19.75
CA ASP A 42 -11.35 -27.93 18.74
C ASP A 42 -11.54 -26.52 18.17
N ARG A 43 -12.79 -26.09 18.00
CA ARG A 43 -13.12 -24.72 17.56
C ARG A 43 -12.81 -23.70 18.67
N LYS A 44 -13.00 -24.09 19.93
CA LYS A 44 -12.61 -23.26 21.09
C LYS A 44 -11.11 -23.02 21.12
N ASN A 45 -10.32 -24.09 20.97
CA ASN A 45 -8.86 -24.02 20.93
C ASN A 45 -8.35 -23.19 19.73
N ALA A 46 -8.95 -23.38 18.54
CA ALA A 46 -8.58 -22.60 17.36
C ALA A 46 -8.88 -21.10 17.51
N ALA A 47 -10.02 -20.76 18.11
CA ALA A 47 -10.41 -19.39 18.41
C ALA A 47 -9.48 -18.73 19.44
N GLN A 48 -9.19 -19.42 20.55
CA GLN A 48 -8.28 -18.93 21.58
C GLN A 48 -6.86 -18.74 21.04
N SER A 49 -6.37 -19.68 20.22
CA SER A 49 -5.06 -19.58 19.57
C SER A 49 -4.97 -18.35 18.68
N GLU A 50 -6.03 -18.01 17.94
CA GLU A 50 -6.02 -16.84 17.06
C GLU A 50 -6.11 -15.52 17.83
N ILE A 51 -6.97 -15.45 18.86
CA ILE A 51 -7.04 -14.25 19.71
C ILE A 51 -5.70 -14.04 20.44
N GLY A 52 -5.05 -15.10 20.90
CA GLY A 52 -3.70 -15.00 21.48
C GLY A 52 -2.63 -14.53 20.49
N ARG A 53 -2.78 -14.78 19.18
CA ARG A 53 -1.92 -14.17 18.15
C ARG A 53 -2.21 -12.67 18.00
N PHE A 54 -3.49 -12.30 18.02
CA PHE A 54 -3.90 -10.89 17.99
C PHE A 54 -3.34 -10.11 19.18
N VAL A 55 -3.51 -10.61 20.40
CA VAL A 55 -2.98 -10.01 21.63
C VAL A 55 -1.47 -9.77 21.53
N ARG A 56 -0.71 -10.75 21.01
CA ARG A 56 0.74 -10.62 20.80
C ARG A 56 1.12 -9.58 19.74
N HIS A 57 0.30 -9.39 18.72
CA HIS A 57 0.56 -8.41 17.67
C HIS A 57 0.33 -6.97 18.17
N ILE A 58 -0.73 -6.74 18.94
CA ILE A 58 -1.07 -5.41 19.47
C ILE A 58 -0.20 -5.05 20.69
N GLY A 59 0.24 -6.05 21.45
CA GLY A 59 1.02 -5.90 22.68
C GLY A 59 0.16 -6.17 23.90
N GLY A 60 0.37 -7.32 24.55
CA GLY A 60 -0.49 -7.79 25.64
C GLY A 60 -0.46 -6.92 26.91
N GLU A 61 0.67 -6.30 27.21
CA GLU A 61 0.87 -5.46 28.40
C GLU A 61 0.41 -4.01 28.20
N ARG A 62 -0.05 -3.65 26.99
CA ARG A 62 -0.56 -2.31 26.72
C ARG A 62 -1.99 -2.17 27.23
N ASP A 63 -2.33 -0.95 27.66
CA ASP A 63 -3.72 -0.57 27.92
C ASP A 63 -4.53 -0.67 26.63
N VAL A 64 -5.68 -1.34 26.71
CA VAL A 64 -6.62 -1.51 25.60
C VAL A 64 -7.11 -0.18 25.01
N LYS A 65 -7.17 0.90 25.80
CA LYS A 65 -7.57 2.25 25.35
C LYS A 65 -6.56 2.86 24.39
N SER A 66 -5.29 2.44 24.47
CA SER A 66 -4.22 2.91 23.58
C SER A 66 -4.24 2.26 22.19
N VAL A 67 -5.11 1.27 21.98
CA VAL A 67 -5.19 0.52 20.72
C VAL A 67 -5.95 1.32 19.68
N ILE A 68 -5.31 1.59 18.54
CA ILE A 68 -5.87 2.44 17.49
C ILE A 68 -6.39 1.63 16.28
N PRO A 69 -7.35 2.18 15.50
CA PRO A 69 -7.92 1.53 14.32
C PRO A 69 -6.92 0.99 13.28
N SER A 70 -5.78 1.66 13.10
CA SER A 70 -4.76 1.26 12.12
C SER A 70 -4.07 -0.05 12.52
N GLU A 71 -3.85 -0.30 13.81
CA GLU A 71 -3.24 -1.54 14.31
C GLU A 71 -4.15 -2.75 14.10
N ILE A 72 -5.48 -2.57 14.25
CA ILE A 72 -6.47 -3.60 13.92
C ILE A 72 -6.47 -3.92 12.42
N SER A 73 -6.29 -2.88 11.59
CA SER A 73 -6.21 -3.01 10.14
C SER A 73 -4.94 -3.75 9.73
N GLU A 74 -3.80 -3.43 10.35
CA GLU A 74 -2.51 -4.11 10.13
C GLU A 74 -2.59 -5.61 10.48
N TYR A 75 -3.19 -5.95 11.61
CA TYR A 75 -3.41 -7.36 11.97
C TYR A 75 -4.21 -8.13 10.90
N SER A 76 -5.22 -7.49 10.31
CA SER A 76 -6.05 -8.10 9.26
C SER A 76 -5.24 -8.42 8.00
N GLU A 77 -4.26 -7.58 7.65
CA GLU A 77 -3.36 -7.84 6.52
C GLU A 77 -2.39 -8.98 6.83
N ASP A 78 -1.82 -8.98 8.02
CA ASP A 78 -0.89 -10.02 8.45
C ASP A 78 -1.57 -11.37 8.61
N PHE A 79 -2.85 -11.41 9.00
CA PHE A 79 -3.66 -12.62 9.00
C PHE A 79 -3.74 -13.27 7.61
N ILE A 80 -3.91 -12.44 6.56
CA ILE A 80 -3.96 -12.91 5.16
C ILE A 80 -2.58 -13.37 4.69
N LYS A 81 -1.51 -12.64 5.02
CA LYS A 81 -0.14 -12.97 4.58
C LYS A 81 0.38 -14.28 5.18
N ARG A 82 0.02 -14.58 6.43
CA ARG A 82 0.54 -15.74 7.18
C ARG A 82 -0.08 -17.08 6.78
N THR A 83 -1.20 -17.08 6.07
CA THR A 83 -1.95 -18.32 5.80
C THR A 83 -2.23 -18.48 4.30
N ALA A 84 -1.79 -19.58 3.71
CA ALA A 84 -2.08 -19.90 2.30
C ALA A 84 -3.59 -20.01 2.00
N GLN A 85 -4.37 -20.48 2.99
CA GLN A 85 -5.83 -20.42 2.99
C GLN A 85 -6.34 -19.80 4.30
N PRO A 86 -6.68 -18.49 4.32
CA PRO A 86 -7.17 -17.83 5.52
C PRO A 86 -8.55 -18.37 5.92
N ASP A 87 -8.64 -18.94 7.12
CA ASP A 87 -9.89 -19.44 7.69
C ASP A 87 -10.74 -18.28 8.25
N PRO A 88 -11.91 -17.95 7.65
CA PRO A 88 -12.74 -16.85 8.09
C PRO A 88 -13.26 -17.00 9.53
N GLU A 89 -13.40 -18.23 10.05
CA GLU A 89 -13.90 -18.47 11.41
C GLU A 89 -12.89 -18.05 12.48
N LYS A 90 -11.59 -18.15 12.18
CA LYS A 90 -10.54 -17.66 13.07
C LYS A 90 -10.60 -16.14 13.22
N LEU A 91 -10.77 -15.41 12.12
CA LEU A 91 -10.89 -13.95 12.19
C LEU A 91 -12.22 -13.50 12.83
N LYS A 92 -13.32 -14.24 12.60
CA LYS A 92 -14.58 -14.00 13.32
C LYS A 92 -14.40 -14.10 14.84
N SER A 93 -13.51 -14.98 15.31
CA SER A 93 -13.21 -15.13 16.73
C SER A 93 -12.52 -13.88 17.31
N VAL A 94 -11.56 -13.31 16.57
CA VAL A 94 -10.94 -12.02 16.93
C VAL A 94 -11.96 -10.88 16.88
N LYS A 95 -12.86 -10.89 15.89
CA LYS A 95 -13.94 -9.89 15.82
C LYS A 95 -14.85 -9.94 17.05
N LYS A 96 -15.21 -11.13 17.52
CA LYS A 96 -16.02 -11.32 18.73
C LYS A 96 -15.32 -10.80 19.98
N PHE A 97 -14.02 -11.00 20.09
CA PHE A 97 -13.23 -10.44 21.18
C PHE A 97 -13.27 -8.89 21.15
N LEU A 98 -13.08 -8.26 19.98
CA LEU A 98 -13.17 -6.80 19.86
C LEU A 98 -14.58 -6.26 20.17
N VAL A 99 -15.62 -7.00 19.81
CA VAL A 99 -17.00 -6.65 20.19
C VAL A 99 -17.19 -6.76 21.69
N TYR A 100 -16.65 -7.80 22.34
CA TYR A 100 -16.68 -7.94 23.79
C TYR A 100 -16.01 -6.75 24.50
N LEU A 101 -14.87 -6.27 24.00
CA LEU A 101 -14.21 -5.09 24.56
C LEU A 101 -15.10 -3.85 24.47
N ALA A 102 -15.74 -3.64 23.32
CA ALA A 102 -16.66 -2.52 23.13
C ALA A 102 -17.92 -2.64 23.98
N SER A 103 -18.52 -3.83 24.08
CA SER A 103 -19.75 -4.07 24.84
C SER A 103 -19.59 -3.90 26.35
N ASN A 104 -18.38 -4.13 26.87
CA ASN A 104 -18.05 -3.90 28.29
C ASN A 104 -17.42 -2.51 28.55
N ASN A 105 -17.50 -1.60 27.56
CA ASN A 105 -16.97 -0.22 27.66
C ASN A 105 -15.46 -0.12 27.95
N TYR A 106 -14.68 -1.13 27.58
CA TYR A 106 -13.21 -1.07 27.68
C TYR A 106 -12.58 -0.18 26.60
N THR A 107 -13.26 -0.01 25.45
CA THR A 107 -12.81 0.82 24.33
C THR A 107 -13.85 1.88 23.97
N GLU A 108 -13.43 3.13 23.80
CA GLU A 108 -14.30 4.24 23.38
C GLU A 108 -14.78 4.11 21.93
N ILE A 109 -13.98 3.45 21.08
CA ILE A 109 -14.25 3.27 19.66
C ILE A 109 -14.53 1.79 19.41
N ASN A 110 -15.52 1.48 18.56
CA ASN A 110 -15.78 0.12 18.13
C ASN A 110 -14.67 -0.40 17.19
N LEU A 111 -13.60 -0.95 17.76
CA LEU A 111 -12.44 -1.49 17.03
C LEU A 111 -12.81 -2.64 16.07
N SER A 112 -13.92 -3.34 16.31
CA SER A 112 -14.34 -4.48 15.48
C SER A 112 -14.68 -4.12 14.03
N GLN A 113 -14.99 -2.84 13.75
CA GLN A 113 -15.32 -2.37 12.41
C GLN A 113 -14.09 -2.28 11.48
N HIS A 114 -12.89 -2.22 12.06
CA HIS A 114 -11.62 -2.12 11.36
C HIS A 114 -11.00 -3.50 11.05
N LEU A 115 -11.55 -4.57 11.65
CA LEU A 115 -11.14 -5.93 11.35
C LEU A 115 -11.89 -6.48 10.14
N ARG A 116 -11.35 -6.25 8.94
CA ARG A 116 -11.98 -6.67 7.67
C ARG A 116 -11.10 -7.64 6.89
N LEU A 117 -11.66 -8.80 6.52
CA LEU A 117 -11.11 -9.60 5.42
C LEU A 117 -11.37 -8.85 4.13
N ARG A 118 -10.41 -8.04 3.69
CA ARG A 118 -10.38 -7.65 2.29
C ARG A 118 -10.16 -8.95 1.52
N ARG A 119 -11.24 -9.56 1.01
CA ARG A 119 -11.14 -10.56 -0.07
C ARG A 119 -10.16 -9.93 -1.05
N SER A 120 -9.15 -10.70 -1.46
CA SER A 120 -8.23 -10.28 -2.50
C SER A 120 -9.02 -10.07 -3.81
N ARG A 121 -9.78 -8.98 -3.91
CA ARG A 121 -9.69 -8.13 -5.08
C ARG A 121 -8.22 -7.83 -5.12
N ARG A 122 -7.52 -8.32 -6.15
CA ARG A 122 -6.16 -7.94 -6.52
C ARG A 122 -6.02 -6.46 -6.18
N SER A 123 -5.56 -6.19 -4.95
CA SER A 123 -5.18 -4.85 -4.58
C SER A 123 -4.01 -4.68 -5.51
N SER A 124 -4.13 -3.71 -6.42
CA SER A 124 -3.00 -3.08 -7.06
C SER A 124 -1.94 -2.92 -5.98
N ARG A 125 -1.07 -3.93 -5.90
CA ARG A 125 -0.02 -4.01 -4.91
C ARG A 125 0.90 -2.93 -5.43
N LEU A 126 0.85 -1.75 -4.82
CA LEU A 126 2.08 -1.00 -4.61
C LEU A 126 2.99 -2.01 -3.91
N LYS A 127 3.73 -2.80 -4.69
CA LYS A 127 4.76 -3.66 -4.14
C LYS A 127 5.73 -2.67 -3.52
N SER A 128 6.02 -2.90 -2.25
CA SER A 128 7.27 -2.53 -1.62
C SER A 128 8.37 -2.45 -2.67
N THR A 129 8.89 -1.25 -2.88
CA THR A 129 9.98 -0.93 -3.80
C THR A 129 11.34 -1.43 -3.28
N SER A 130 11.36 -2.25 -2.24
CA SER A 130 12.61 -2.70 -1.61
C SER A 130 13.32 -3.83 -2.36
N ASP A 131 12.62 -4.64 -3.17
CA ASP A 131 13.23 -5.82 -3.84
C ASP A 131 13.01 -5.91 -5.35
N ARG A 132 12.34 -4.94 -5.98
CA ARG A 132 12.25 -4.92 -7.44
C ARG A 132 13.32 -3.99 -7.98
N LYS A 133 14.41 -4.55 -8.50
CA LYS A 133 15.26 -3.86 -9.48
C LYS A 133 14.36 -3.29 -10.58
N VAL A 134 14.48 -1.99 -10.84
CA VAL A 134 13.69 -1.29 -11.87
C VAL A 134 14.58 -1.18 -13.10
N ASN A 135 14.15 -1.71 -14.24
CA ASN A 135 14.96 -1.64 -15.45
C ASN A 135 14.62 -0.37 -16.22
N LEU A 136 15.50 0.63 -16.21
CA LEU A 136 15.29 1.87 -16.95
C LEU A 136 16.02 1.84 -18.29
N THR A 137 15.43 2.49 -19.29
CA THR A 137 16.20 2.82 -20.49
C THR A 137 17.24 3.90 -20.17
N GLN A 138 18.35 3.94 -20.91
CA GLN A 138 19.35 5.00 -20.73
C GLN A 138 18.74 6.40 -20.86
N ASN A 139 17.80 6.58 -21.79
CA ASN A 139 17.09 7.85 -21.95
C ASN A 139 16.19 8.15 -20.75
N GLY A 140 15.46 7.16 -20.24
CA GLY A 140 14.63 7.33 -19.04
C GLY A 140 15.43 7.70 -17.80
N TYR A 141 16.59 7.08 -17.60
CA TYR A 141 17.51 7.44 -16.52
C TYR A 141 17.98 8.90 -16.64
N ASN A 142 18.38 9.31 -17.85
CA ASN A 142 18.83 10.67 -18.12
C ASN A 142 17.71 11.70 -17.92
N ASP A 143 16.49 11.39 -18.39
CA ASP A 143 15.31 12.24 -18.25
C ASP A 143 14.95 12.41 -16.76
N MET A 144 14.93 11.33 -15.99
CA MET A 144 14.69 11.37 -14.53
C MET A 144 15.76 12.16 -13.78
N THR A 145 17.04 12.02 -14.15
CA THR A 145 18.13 12.76 -13.52
C THR A 145 18.01 14.27 -13.79
N LYS A 146 17.61 14.65 -15.01
CA LYS A 146 17.33 16.05 -15.38
C LYS A 146 16.13 16.59 -14.61
N GLU A 147 15.05 15.80 -14.51
CA GLU A 147 13.85 16.16 -13.75
C GLU A 147 14.17 16.36 -12.27
N LEU A 148 14.92 15.43 -11.66
CA LEU A 148 15.38 15.54 -10.28
C LEU A 148 16.16 16.85 -10.05
N SER A 149 17.09 17.17 -10.95
CA SER A 149 17.88 18.40 -10.86
C SER A 149 17.01 19.66 -10.95
N LYS A 150 15.96 19.63 -11.78
CA LYS A 150 14.98 20.72 -11.89
C LYS A 150 14.17 20.87 -10.60
N LEU A 151 13.65 19.77 -10.06
CA LEU A 151 12.86 19.77 -8.83
C LEU A 151 13.69 20.20 -7.62
N GLN A 152 14.97 19.84 -7.55
CA GLN A 152 15.87 20.31 -6.49
C GLN A 152 16.05 21.84 -6.52
N LYS A 153 16.16 22.44 -7.72
CA LYS A 153 16.20 23.91 -7.86
C LYS A 153 14.86 24.55 -7.46
N GLU A 154 13.75 23.91 -7.82
CA GLU A 154 12.41 24.36 -7.45
C GLU A 154 12.17 24.31 -5.94
N ARG A 155 12.64 23.24 -5.26
CA ARG A 155 12.61 23.13 -3.80
C ARG A 155 13.24 24.34 -3.11
N ILE A 156 14.40 24.80 -3.60
CA ILE A 156 15.10 25.97 -3.04
C ILE A 156 14.26 27.24 -3.22
N LYS A 157 13.63 27.42 -4.39
CA LYS A 157 12.76 28.57 -4.66
C LYS A 157 11.55 28.58 -3.72
N ILE A 158 10.87 27.45 -3.57
CA ILE A 158 9.70 27.31 -2.69
C ILE A 158 10.09 27.59 -1.24
N THR A 159 11.24 27.10 -0.76
CA THR A 159 11.72 27.43 0.59
C THR A 159 11.89 28.94 0.77
N SER A 160 12.49 29.63 -0.20
CA SER A 160 12.63 31.10 -0.14
C SER A 160 11.28 31.83 -0.18
N GLU A 161 10.30 31.32 -0.93
CA GLU A 161 8.94 31.87 -0.95
C GLU A 161 8.22 31.67 0.40
N ILE A 162 8.38 30.51 1.03
CA ILE A 162 7.85 30.23 2.38
C ILE A 162 8.49 31.16 3.41
N GLU A 163 9.81 31.36 3.37
CA GLU A 163 10.52 32.27 4.28
C GLU A 163 10.03 33.72 4.14
N LYS A 164 9.83 34.20 2.91
CA LYS A 164 9.28 35.53 2.64
C LYS A 164 7.84 35.66 3.14
N ALA A 165 6.98 34.69 2.83
CA ALA A 165 5.58 34.70 3.26
C ALA A 165 5.43 34.57 4.78
N ALA A 166 6.36 33.87 5.45
CA ALA A 166 6.38 33.76 6.91
C ALA A 166 6.86 35.06 7.61
N ALA A 167 7.66 35.89 6.93
CA ALA A 167 8.14 37.17 7.47
C ALA A 167 7.04 38.25 7.49
N ASP A 168 5.99 38.13 6.68
CA ASP A 168 4.86 39.09 6.61
C ASP A 168 3.89 39.02 7.81
N GLY A 169 4.13 38.15 8.79
CA GLY A 169 3.62 38.27 10.16
C GLY A 169 2.13 37.93 10.41
N ASP A 170 1.26 37.93 9.39
CA ASP A 170 -0.15 37.53 9.54
C ASP A 170 -0.37 36.07 9.11
N VAL A 171 -0.10 35.14 10.04
CA VAL A 171 -0.03 33.69 9.77
C VAL A 171 -1.40 33.01 9.73
N ARG A 172 -2.47 33.68 10.20
CA ARG A 172 -3.76 33.02 10.47
C ARG A 172 -4.65 32.88 9.22
N GLU A 173 -4.41 33.65 8.16
CA GLU A 173 -5.14 33.56 6.87
C GLU A 173 -4.21 33.70 5.63
N ASN A 174 -2.94 33.32 5.75
CA ASN A 174 -1.99 33.48 4.64
C ASN A 174 -2.14 32.35 3.59
N ALA A 175 -3.14 32.49 2.71
CA ALA A 175 -3.34 31.58 1.58
C ALA A 175 -2.07 31.36 0.72
N PRO A 176 -1.23 32.39 0.46
CA PRO A 176 0.09 32.18 -0.16
C PRO A 176 1.01 31.22 0.60
N LEU A 177 1.07 31.31 1.93
CA LEU A 177 1.90 30.42 2.76
C LEU A 177 1.40 28.98 2.73
N GLU A 178 0.08 28.78 2.79
CA GLU A 178 -0.54 27.45 2.70
C GLU A 178 -0.27 26.80 1.34
N ALA A 179 -0.48 27.55 0.25
CA ALA A 179 -0.17 27.10 -1.10
C ALA A 179 1.31 26.75 -1.29
N ALA A 180 2.21 27.56 -0.72
CA ALA A 180 3.65 27.29 -0.79
C ALA A 180 4.04 26.01 -0.02
N ARG A 181 3.42 25.73 1.13
CA ARG A 181 3.62 24.49 1.90
C ARG A 181 3.08 23.27 1.17
N GLU A 182 1.92 23.37 0.53
CA GLU A 182 1.36 22.30 -0.28
C GLU A 182 2.28 21.98 -1.48
N SER A 183 2.70 23.01 -2.20
CA SER A 183 3.66 22.90 -3.31
C SER A 183 4.98 22.25 -2.86
N GLN A 184 5.51 22.65 -1.69
CA GLN A 184 6.69 22.03 -1.09
C GLN A 184 6.47 20.52 -0.86
N GLY A 185 5.31 20.14 -0.31
CA GLY A 185 4.94 18.75 -0.09
C GLY A 185 4.90 17.94 -1.38
N MET A 186 4.29 18.48 -2.44
CA MET A 186 4.23 17.84 -3.75
C MET A 186 5.63 17.65 -4.36
N VAL A 187 6.45 18.70 -4.38
CA VAL A 187 7.82 18.66 -4.92
C VAL A 187 8.69 17.68 -4.14
N MET A 188 8.64 17.69 -2.80
CA MET A 188 9.40 16.75 -1.97
C MET A 188 8.96 15.31 -2.16
N SER A 189 7.66 15.06 -2.30
CA SER A 189 7.13 13.73 -2.61
C SER A 189 7.69 13.23 -3.94
N LYS A 190 7.68 14.08 -4.98
CA LYS A 190 8.21 13.73 -6.30
C LYS A 190 9.72 13.48 -6.30
N ILE A 191 10.49 14.30 -5.59
CA ILE A 191 11.94 14.10 -5.41
C ILE A 191 12.22 12.74 -4.80
N ARG A 192 11.55 12.40 -3.68
CA ARG A 192 11.72 11.11 -3.00
C ARG A 192 11.35 9.94 -3.91
N GLU A 193 10.28 10.07 -4.68
CA GLU A 193 9.87 9.06 -5.65
C GLU A 193 10.98 8.82 -6.68
N ILE A 194 11.49 9.87 -7.32
CA ILE A 194 12.53 9.77 -8.36
C ILE A 194 13.82 9.20 -7.79
N GLU A 195 14.30 9.73 -6.66
CA GLU A 195 15.50 9.26 -5.95
C GLU A 195 15.39 7.77 -5.60
N SER A 196 14.22 7.35 -5.08
CA SER A 196 13.99 5.94 -4.73
C SER A 196 14.08 5.01 -5.95
N THR A 197 13.59 5.43 -7.12
CA THR A 197 13.74 4.63 -8.34
C THR A 197 15.17 4.65 -8.86
N LEU A 198 15.82 5.81 -8.92
CA LEU A 198 17.20 5.91 -9.43
C LEU A 198 18.16 5.05 -8.58
N LYS A 199 17.92 4.95 -7.27
CA LYS A 199 18.72 4.13 -6.34
C LYS A 199 18.68 2.62 -6.65
N ILE A 200 17.56 2.13 -7.19
CA ILE A 200 17.36 0.69 -7.49
C ILE A 200 17.30 0.42 -9.00
N ALA A 201 17.64 1.41 -9.82
CA ALA A 201 17.55 1.32 -11.26
C ALA A 201 18.75 0.56 -11.85
N GLU A 202 18.48 -0.38 -12.74
CA GLU A 202 19.47 -0.97 -13.63
C GLU A 202 19.22 -0.44 -15.04
N ILE A 203 20.27 0.07 -15.68
CA ILE A 203 20.16 0.61 -17.03
C ILE A 203 20.25 -0.55 -18.03
N ILE A 204 19.23 -0.69 -18.86
CA ILE A 204 19.18 -1.68 -19.93
C ILE A 204 19.34 -1.03 -21.30
N ASP A 205 20.15 -1.63 -22.18
CA ASP A 205 20.25 -1.29 -23.59
C ASP A 205 19.47 -2.31 -24.42
N SER A 206 18.60 -1.84 -25.32
CA SER A 206 17.71 -2.70 -26.12
C SER A 206 18.42 -3.44 -27.26
N LYS A 207 19.74 -3.28 -27.39
CA LYS A 207 20.53 -3.81 -28.51
C LYS A 207 20.77 -5.32 -28.47
N THR A 208 20.60 -5.96 -27.31
CA THR A 208 21.16 -7.31 -27.08
C THR A 208 20.28 -8.43 -27.63
N ASP A 209 18.97 -8.23 -27.74
CA ASP A 209 18.03 -9.26 -28.24
C ASP A 209 16.84 -8.64 -29.00
N LYS A 210 16.85 -8.73 -30.33
CA LYS A 210 15.76 -8.22 -31.19
C LYS A 210 14.67 -9.25 -31.51
N THR A 211 14.85 -10.49 -31.03
CA THR A 211 13.99 -11.62 -31.35
C THR A 211 12.64 -11.58 -30.64
N LYS A 212 12.56 -10.88 -29.49
CA LYS A 212 11.36 -10.69 -28.69
C LYS A 212 11.22 -9.24 -28.27
N VAL A 213 9.97 -8.82 -28.04
CA VAL A 213 9.65 -7.53 -27.45
C VAL A 213 10.10 -7.51 -26.00
N GLN A 214 10.94 -6.55 -25.64
CA GLN A 214 11.43 -6.34 -24.28
C GLN A 214 11.35 -4.86 -23.90
N ILE A 215 11.69 -4.55 -22.64
CA ILE A 215 11.77 -3.15 -22.19
C ILE A 215 12.85 -2.44 -23.04
N GLY A 216 12.52 -1.25 -23.51
CA GLY A 216 13.33 -0.46 -24.44
C GLY A 216 13.03 -0.70 -25.92
N SER A 217 12.42 -1.84 -26.28
CA SER A 217 12.08 -2.16 -27.68
C SER A 217 11.07 -1.17 -28.26
N LYS A 218 11.28 -0.77 -29.51
CA LYS A 218 10.24 -0.10 -30.30
C LYS A 218 9.47 -1.15 -31.08
N VAL A 219 8.15 -1.04 -31.05
CA VAL A 219 7.22 -2.02 -31.61
C VAL A 219 6.22 -1.31 -32.50
N LEU A 220 6.03 -1.85 -33.69
CA LEU A 220 4.97 -1.45 -34.61
C LEU A 220 3.82 -2.46 -34.51
N LEU A 221 2.65 -1.99 -34.09
CA LEU A 221 1.43 -2.78 -33.95
C LEU A 221 0.45 -2.43 -35.04
N ILE A 222 -0.21 -3.44 -35.62
CA ILE A 222 -1.35 -3.26 -36.52
C ILE A 222 -2.62 -3.72 -35.79
N GLN A 223 -3.64 -2.87 -35.75
CA GLN A 223 -4.96 -3.27 -35.26
C GLN A 223 -5.71 -4.06 -36.34
N SER A 224 -6.10 -5.31 -36.06
CA SER A 224 -6.65 -6.22 -37.08
C SER A 224 -7.94 -5.74 -37.75
N ASN A 225 -8.79 -5.01 -37.02
CA ASN A 225 -10.10 -4.59 -37.52
C ASN A 225 -10.04 -3.34 -38.41
N SER A 226 -9.04 -2.47 -38.21
CA SER A 226 -8.96 -1.16 -38.84
C SER A 226 -7.70 -0.97 -39.69
N ASN A 227 -6.78 -1.94 -39.66
CA ASN A 227 -5.42 -1.83 -40.21
C ASN A 227 -4.63 -0.60 -39.73
N LYS A 228 -5.03 0.01 -38.60
CA LYS A 228 -4.34 1.16 -38.05
C LYS A 228 -2.97 0.75 -37.52
N LYS A 229 -1.93 1.44 -37.98
CA LYS A 229 -0.55 1.28 -37.49
C LYS A 229 -0.30 2.15 -36.27
N LEU A 230 0.24 1.55 -35.22
CA LEU A 230 0.59 2.21 -33.96
C LEU A 230 2.03 1.86 -33.61
N GLU A 231 2.87 2.88 -33.49
CA GLU A 231 4.27 2.72 -33.13
C GLU A 231 4.46 3.15 -31.68
N TYR A 232 5.04 2.28 -30.85
CA TYR A 232 5.31 2.55 -29.45
C TYR A 232 6.68 2.04 -29.00
N GLN A 233 7.28 2.72 -28.03
CA GLN A 233 8.40 2.18 -27.26
C GLN A 233 7.91 1.61 -25.95
N LEU A 234 8.27 0.36 -25.66
CA LEU A 234 7.92 -0.31 -24.42
C LEU A 234 8.89 0.13 -23.32
N VAL A 235 8.37 0.63 -22.20
CA VAL A 235 9.19 1.18 -21.10
C VAL A 235 8.58 0.83 -19.74
N GLU A 236 9.31 1.09 -18.64
CA GLU A 236 8.73 0.98 -17.30
C GLU A 236 7.62 2.03 -17.07
N PRO A 237 6.67 1.79 -16.15
CA PRO A 237 5.60 2.74 -15.84
C PRO A 237 6.07 4.17 -15.56
N ARG A 238 7.25 4.32 -14.96
CA ARG A 238 7.80 5.64 -14.60
C ARG A 238 8.37 6.42 -15.79
N GLU A 239 8.60 5.76 -16.92
CA GLU A 239 9.05 6.39 -18.18
C GLU A 239 7.91 6.58 -19.19
N ALA A 240 6.73 6.03 -18.88
CA ALA A 240 5.61 5.99 -19.81
C ALA A 240 5.08 7.40 -20.11
N SER A 241 4.87 7.67 -21.38
CA SER A 241 4.43 8.97 -21.87
C SER A 241 3.70 8.79 -23.19
N PRO A 242 2.34 8.82 -23.20
CA PRO A 242 1.54 8.69 -24.41
C PRO A 242 1.91 9.70 -25.50
N LEU A 243 2.23 10.95 -25.10
CA LEU A 243 2.66 12.03 -25.99
C LEU A 243 3.94 11.71 -26.78
N HIS A 244 4.83 10.92 -26.15
CA HIS A 244 6.13 10.54 -26.73
C HIS A 244 6.11 9.12 -27.27
N LYS A 245 4.91 8.54 -27.49
CA LYS A 245 4.73 7.15 -27.92
C LYS A 245 5.44 6.13 -27.01
N LYS A 246 5.59 6.43 -25.71
CA LYS A 246 6.16 5.50 -24.71
C LYS A 246 5.02 4.84 -23.95
N ILE A 247 4.93 3.51 -24.00
CA ILE A 247 3.90 2.74 -23.30
C ILE A 247 4.51 1.92 -22.18
N SER A 248 3.82 1.86 -21.05
CA SER A 248 4.27 1.08 -19.90
C SER A 248 4.09 -0.42 -20.14
N ILE A 249 5.05 -1.23 -19.69
CA ILE A 249 4.87 -2.69 -19.54
C ILE A 249 3.71 -3.07 -18.62
N GLY A 250 3.26 -2.19 -17.73
CA GLY A 250 2.09 -2.42 -16.86
C GLY A 250 0.76 -1.95 -17.46
N SER A 251 0.78 -1.47 -18.71
CA SER A 251 -0.46 -1.15 -19.44
C SER A 251 -1.04 -2.41 -20.10
N PRO A 252 -2.37 -2.49 -20.34
CA PRO A 252 -2.97 -3.67 -20.98
C PRO A 252 -2.32 -4.05 -22.33
N VAL A 253 -1.93 -3.05 -23.12
CA VAL A 253 -1.22 -3.27 -24.39
C VAL A 253 0.21 -3.73 -24.13
N GLY A 254 0.91 -3.08 -23.20
CA GLY A 254 2.30 -3.41 -22.87
C GLY A 254 2.46 -4.81 -22.30
N GLU A 255 1.58 -5.22 -21.38
CA GLU A 255 1.55 -6.57 -20.81
C GLU A 255 1.28 -7.63 -21.90
N ALA A 256 0.42 -7.31 -22.86
CA ALA A 256 0.05 -8.26 -23.93
C ALA A 256 1.19 -8.51 -24.92
N ILE A 257 1.96 -7.47 -25.26
CA ILE A 257 3.04 -7.54 -26.25
C ILE A 257 4.40 -7.94 -25.64
N LEU A 258 4.59 -7.83 -24.33
CA LEU A 258 5.84 -8.18 -23.68
C LEU A 258 6.22 -9.64 -23.94
N GLY A 259 7.43 -9.88 -24.44
CA GLY A 259 7.96 -11.20 -24.76
C GLY A 259 7.48 -11.79 -26.10
N ARG A 260 6.59 -11.10 -26.83
CA ARG A 260 6.08 -11.53 -28.15
C ARG A 260 7.11 -11.33 -29.24
N ARG A 261 6.91 -12.03 -30.37
CA ARG A 261 7.76 -11.94 -31.56
C ARG A 261 7.04 -11.22 -32.70
N VAL A 262 7.81 -10.80 -33.71
CA VAL A 262 7.24 -10.32 -34.97
C VAL A 262 6.36 -11.41 -35.59
N GLY A 263 5.15 -11.04 -35.98
CA GLY A 263 4.11 -11.93 -36.51
C GLY A 263 3.06 -12.36 -35.48
N ASP A 264 3.35 -12.25 -34.18
CA ASP A 264 2.41 -12.66 -33.13
C ASP A 264 1.17 -11.76 -33.08
N GLU A 265 0.02 -12.36 -32.81
CA GLU A 265 -1.22 -11.64 -32.50
C GLU A 265 -1.53 -11.69 -31.00
N VAL A 266 -2.03 -10.56 -30.49
CA VAL A 266 -2.39 -10.40 -29.08
C VAL A 266 -3.76 -9.75 -28.97
N ASN A 267 -4.55 -10.23 -28.01
CA ASN A 267 -5.85 -9.67 -27.71
C ASN A 267 -5.77 -8.83 -26.43
N VAL A 268 -6.15 -7.56 -26.54
CA VAL A 268 -6.14 -6.60 -25.44
C VAL A 268 -7.58 -6.26 -25.07
N SER A 269 -7.94 -6.48 -23.81
CA SER A 269 -9.25 -6.06 -23.30
C SER A 269 -9.23 -4.56 -23.01
N THR A 270 -10.13 -3.81 -23.63
CA THR A 270 -10.37 -2.40 -23.34
C THR A 270 -11.78 -2.21 -22.78
N PRO A 271 -12.09 -1.09 -22.10
CA PRO A 271 -13.46 -0.81 -21.66
C PRO A 271 -14.50 -0.80 -22.79
N GLN A 272 -14.07 -0.57 -24.05
CA GLN A 272 -14.93 -0.54 -25.23
C GLN A 272 -15.03 -1.90 -25.96
N GLY A 273 -14.39 -2.95 -25.42
CA GLY A 273 -14.36 -4.27 -26.01
C GLY A 273 -12.94 -4.80 -26.24
N GLN A 274 -12.85 -6.00 -26.83
CA GLN A 274 -11.58 -6.66 -27.12
C GLN A 274 -11.02 -6.14 -28.45
N ILE A 275 -9.75 -5.73 -28.43
CA ILE A 275 -9.02 -5.28 -29.62
C ILE A 275 -7.86 -6.23 -29.88
N THR A 276 -7.77 -6.72 -31.12
CA THR A 276 -6.65 -7.56 -31.56
C THR A 276 -5.57 -6.72 -32.22
N TYR A 277 -4.32 -6.93 -31.81
CA TYR A 277 -3.14 -6.32 -32.39
C TYR A 277 -2.19 -7.39 -32.92
N ARG A 278 -1.55 -7.12 -34.05
CA ARG A 278 -0.45 -7.92 -34.60
C ARG A 278 0.87 -7.16 -34.48
N VAL A 279 1.93 -7.83 -34.03
CA VAL A 279 3.29 -7.27 -33.97
C VAL A 279 3.91 -7.32 -35.37
N GLU A 280 3.99 -6.18 -36.06
CA GLU A 280 4.54 -6.10 -37.43
C GLU A 280 6.06 -5.98 -37.42
N LYS A 281 6.63 -5.25 -36.46
CA LYS A 281 8.07 -4.98 -36.40
C LYS A 281 8.53 -4.73 -34.96
N THR A 282 9.76 -5.16 -34.66
CA THR A 282 10.48 -4.85 -33.42
C THR A 282 11.86 -4.27 -33.76
N SER A 283 12.35 -3.32 -32.96
CA SER A 283 13.69 -2.75 -33.09
C SER A 283 14.31 -2.35 -31.77
#